data_AF-A0AA88YHH8-F1
#
_entry.id   AF-A0AA88YHH8-F1
#
_cell.length_a   1.000
_cell.length_b   1.000
_cell.length_c   1.000
_cell.angle_alpha   90.00
_cell.angle_beta   90.00
_cell.angle_gamma   90.00
#
_symmetry.space_group_name_H-M   'P 1'
#
loop_
_entity.id
_entity.type
_entity.pdbx_description
1 polymer ?
#
loop_
_entity_poly.entity_id
_entity_poly.type
_entity_poly.pdbx_seq_one_letter_code
_entity_poly.pdbx_strand_id
1 'polypeptide(L)'
;MVGFTACHSKGSTFAAYQTIIYDHIITNIGNAYDVRDGEFNVPYDGLYTFTVTGMAYSNTEMYFTLLKNGVYVQKMYSNLDTSDTSAFTTNLYLQAGDAIWVVNGGHDSGHLHPNNYNCFSVNNSTQHMVAFTACHSKGSTIGVHQTVLYDHVITNIGNAYDVRDGEFNVPYDGLYTFSITGMAYGNTDMYLTLFKNGVYVQKLYSNIGNADSSSLLRIFIFKLVMKFG
;
A
#
# COMPACT_ATOMS: atom_id res chain seq x y z
N MET A 1 19.68 -9.27 4.18
CA MET A 1 18.69 -8.16 4.17
C MET A 1 18.67 -7.60 2.76
N VAL A 2 17.48 -7.45 2.19
CA VAL A 2 17.26 -6.85 0.87
C VAL A 2 16.20 -5.77 1.03
N GLY A 3 16.41 -4.64 0.38
CA GLY A 3 15.49 -3.52 0.45
C GLY A 3 15.95 -2.37 -0.43
N PHE A 4 14.99 -1.66 -1.00
CA PHE A 4 15.27 -0.48 -1.80
C PHE A 4 14.27 0.63 -1.49
N THR A 5 14.66 1.85 -1.85
CA THR A 5 13.79 3.01 -1.93
C THR A 5 14.27 3.81 -3.13
N ALA A 6 13.39 4.03 -4.08
CA ALA A 6 13.65 4.83 -5.26
C ALA A 6 12.45 5.75 -5.50
N CYS A 7 12.72 6.94 -6.03
CA CYS A 7 11.69 7.91 -6.40
C CYS A 7 11.80 8.26 -7.88
N HIS A 8 10.73 8.78 -8.46
CA HIS A 8 10.76 9.35 -9.80
C HIS A 8 11.15 10.83 -9.72
N SER A 9 12.20 11.22 -10.45
CA SER A 9 12.92 12.48 -10.24
C SER A 9 12.24 13.71 -10.84
N LYS A 10 11.32 13.52 -11.79
CA LYS A 10 10.74 14.59 -12.63
C LYS A 10 9.25 14.40 -12.84
N GLY A 11 8.56 15.44 -13.33
CA GLY A 11 7.23 15.27 -13.89
C GLY A 11 7.34 14.56 -15.24
N SER A 12 6.64 13.44 -15.40
CA SER A 12 6.70 12.61 -16.61
C SER A 12 5.34 12.03 -16.95
N THR A 13 5.06 11.91 -18.24
CA THR A 13 3.84 11.28 -18.76
C THR A 13 4.06 9.80 -18.96
N PHE A 14 3.12 8.99 -18.48
CA PHE A 14 3.10 7.55 -18.68
C PHE A 14 1.84 7.17 -19.44
N ALA A 15 1.99 6.45 -20.55
CA ALA A 15 0.88 5.86 -21.28
C ALA A 15 0.14 4.81 -20.43
N ALA A 16 -1.05 4.42 -20.87
CA ALA A 16 -1.80 3.32 -20.27
C ALA A 16 -0.93 2.05 -20.18
N TYR A 17 -0.90 1.46 -18.98
CA TYR A 17 -0.13 0.28 -18.59
C TYR A 17 1.40 0.39 -18.75
N GLN A 18 1.94 1.60 -18.95
CA GLN A 18 3.38 1.80 -19.02
C GLN A 18 4.01 1.64 -17.63
N THR A 19 5.16 0.95 -17.57
CA THR A 19 5.98 0.85 -16.35
C THR A 19 6.47 2.21 -15.89
N ILE A 20 6.31 2.47 -14.59
CA ILE A 20 6.81 3.66 -13.93
C ILE A 20 8.22 3.36 -13.43
N ILE A 21 9.21 4.01 -14.04
CA ILE A 21 10.62 3.88 -13.67
C ILE A 21 10.94 4.87 -12.55
N TYR A 22 11.37 4.38 -11.38
CA TYR A 22 11.82 5.22 -10.26
C TYR A 22 13.33 5.44 -10.39
N ASP A 23 13.71 6.48 -11.14
CA ASP A 23 15.07 6.74 -11.61
C ASP A 23 16.02 7.32 -10.55
N HIS A 24 15.49 7.84 -9.45
CA HIS A 24 16.26 8.37 -8.34
C HIS A 24 16.38 7.35 -7.20
N ILE A 25 17.45 6.54 -7.25
CA ILE A 25 17.74 5.53 -6.22
C ILE A 25 18.25 6.22 -4.95
N ILE A 26 17.52 6.06 -3.84
CA ILE A 26 17.94 6.50 -2.50
C ILE A 26 18.69 5.37 -1.79
N THR A 27 18.14 4.16 -1.82
CA THR A 27 18.72 2.94 -1.24
C THR A 27 18.45 1.75 -2.17
N ASN A 28 19.41 0.82 -2.31
CA ASN A 28 19.21 -0.43 -3.05
C ASN A 28 20.09 -1.55 -2.48
N ILE A 29 19.86 -1.91 -1.21
CA ILE A 29 20.63 -2.95 -0.51
C ILE A 29 20.30 -4.32 -1.13
N GLY A 30 21.34 -5.02 -1.57
CA GLY A 30 21.21 -6.28 -2.30
C GLY A 30 21.05 -6.12 -3.81
N ASN A 31 20.99 -4.89 -4.33
CA ASN A 31 20.91 -4.56 -5.76
C ASN A 31 19.81 -5.32 -6.50
N ALA A 32 18.66 -5.49 -5.85
CA ALA A 32 17.53 -6.25 -6.38
C ALA A 32 16.55 -5.37 -7.18
N TYR A 33 16.59 -4.04 -7.03
CA TYR A 33 15.88 -3.11 -7.91
C TYR A 33 16.74 -2.74 -9.12
N ASP A 34 16.19 -2.87 -10.33
CA ASP A 34 16.83 -2.45 -11.58
C ASP A 34 16.13 -1.21 -12.13
N VAL A 35 16.89 -0.13 -12.24
CA VAL A 35 16.38 1.17 -12.71
C VAL A 35 16.14 1.21 -14.22
N ARG A 36 16.66 0.24 -14.98
CA ARG A 36 16.55 0.22 -16.44
C ARG A 36 15.15 -0.18 -16.90
N ASP A 37 14.50 -1.06 -16.14
CA ASP A 37 13.16 -1.59 -16.41
C ASP A 37 12.17 -1.29 -15.28
N GLY A 38 12.64 -0.84 -14.11
CA GLY A 38 11.81 -0.49 -12.97
C GLY A 38 11.36 -1.69 -12.14
N GLU A 39 12.00 -2.84 -12.32
CA GLU A 39 11.64 -4.09 -11.67
C GLU A 39 12.44 -4.34 -10.39
N PHE A 40 11.77 -4.87 -9.37
CA PHE A 40 12.38 -5.50 -8.22
C PHE A 40 12.38 -7.02 -8.41
N ASN A 41 13.56 -7.58 -8.56
CA ASN A 41 13.78 -9.02 -8.74
C ASN A 41 14.06 -9.68 -7.38
N VAL A 42 13.16 -10.56 -6.95
CA VAL A 42 13.21 -11.18 -5.63
C VAL A 42 14.40 -12.13 -5.53
N PRO A 43 15.39 -11.88 -4.66
CA PRO A 43 16.59 -12.71 -4.60
C PRO A 43 16.44 -13.94 -3.67
N TYR A 44 15.52 -13.87 -2.70
CA TYR A 44 15.30 -14.92 -1.71
C TYR A 44 13.83 -15.07 -1.38
N ASP A 45 13.41 -16.28 -1.02
CA ASP A 45 12.08 -16.52 -0.47
C ASP A 45 11.87 -15.72 0.83
N GLY A 46 10.69 -15.13 0.99
CA GLY A 46 10.33 -14.48 2.26
C GLY A 46 9.19 -13.49 2.15
N LEU A 47 8.94 -12.81 3.28
CA LEU A 47 7.94 -11.76 3.36
C LEU A 47 8.55 -10.40 2.99
N TYR A 48 7.93 -9.74 2.03
CA TYR A 48 8.29 -8.42 1.54
C TYR A 48 7.15 -7.44 1.78
N THR A 49 7.47 -6.27 2.31
CA THR A 49 6.54 -5.15 2.45
C THR A 49 6.89 -4.11 1.40
N PHE A 50 5.96 -3.86 0.48
CA PHE A 50 6.06 -2.83 -0.55
C PHE A 50 5.27 -1.61 -0.14
N THR A 51 5.82 -0.43 -0.33
CA THR A 51 5.09 0.83 -0.20
C THR A 51 5.26 1.62 -1.49
N VAL A 52 4.16 2.11 -2.03
CA VAL A 52 4.12 2.99 -3.20
C VAL A 52 3.46 4.28 -2.77
N THR A 53 4.09 5.41 -3.09
CA THR A 53 3.58 6.77 -2.94
C THR A 53 3.49 7.40 -4.31
N GLY A 54 2.50 8.26 -4.52
CA GLY A 54 2.29 8.84 -5.83
C GLY A 54 1.33 10.02 -5.81
N MET A 55 1.63 11.01 -6.65
CA MET A 55 0.83 12.20 -6.86
C MET A 55 0.70 12.45 -8.37
N ALA A 56 -0.52 12.55 -8.86
CA ALA A 56 -0.79 13.00 -10.21
C ALA A 56 -0.50 14.51 -10.36
N TYR A 57 -0.03 14.93 -11.52
CA TYR A 57 0.12 16.35 -11.83
C TYR A 57 -1.21 16.97 -12.24
N SER A 58 -1.29 18.29 -12.12
CA SER A 58 -2.49 19.06 -12.43
C SER A 58 -3.09 18.69 -13.79
N ASN A 59 -4.40 18.51 -13.82
CA ASN A 59 -5.21 18.12 -14.99
C ASN A 59 -4.91 16.71 -15.55
N THR A 60 -4.28 15.82 -14.76
CA THR A 60 -4.12 14.39 -15.10
C THR A 60 -4.53 13.45 -13.97
N GLU A 61 -4.71 12.17 -14.30
CA GLU A 61 -5.01 11.11 -13.35
C GLU A 61 -3.91 10.05 -13.38
N MET A 62 -3.60 9.44 -12.24
CA MET A 62 -2.61 8.37 -12.15
C MET A 62 -3.16 7.16 -11.39
N TYR A 63 -2.94 5.98 -11.95
CA TYR A 63 -3.33 4.71 -11.34
C TYR A 63 -2.09 3.86 -11.04
N PHE A 64 -1.50 4.04 -9.86
CA PHE A 64 -0.33 3.27 -9.45
C PHE A 64 -0.73 1.83 -9.15
N THR A 65 -0.32 0.90 -10.01
CA THR A 65 -0.71 -0.52 -9.93
C THR A 65 0.52 -1.38 -9.71
N LEU A 66 0.58 -2.08 -8.58
CA LEU A 66 1.61 -3.06 -8.26
C LEU A 66 1.31 -4.38 -8.99
N LEU A 67 2.29 -4.88 -9.72
CA LEU A 67 2.23 -6.16 -10.41
C LEU A 67 3.22 -7.15 -9.80
N LYS A 68 2.84 -8.43 -9.78
CA LYS A 68 3.73 -9.57 -9.52
C LYS A 68 3.75 -10.46 -10.76
N ASN A 69 4.90 -10.62 -11.40
CA ASN A 69 5.06 -11.42 -12.63
C ASN A 69 3.99 -11.07 -13.69
N GLY A 70 3.64 -9.78 -13.80
CA GLY A 70 2.62 -9.27 -14.73
C GLY A 70 1.18 -9.41 -14.27
N VAL A 71 0.93 -10.04 -13.12
CA VAL A 71 -0.40 -10.20 -12.53
C VAL A 71 -0.69 -9.07 -11.55
N TYR A 72 -1.90 -8.51 -11.64
CA TYR A 72 -2.40 -7.48 -10.73
C TYR A 72 -2.36 -7.91 -9.26
N VAL A 73 -1.82 -7.04 -8.38
CA VAL A 73 -1.83 -7.24 -6.93
C VAL A 73 -2.70 -6.18 -6.23
N GLN A 74 -2.34 -4.91 -6.38
CA GLN A 74 -3.04 -3.80 -5.73
C GLN A 74 -2.91 -2.55 -6.60
N LYS A 75 -3.92 -1.67 -6.53
CA LYS A 75 -3.93 -0.40 -7.24
C LYS A 75 -4.42 0.72 -6.34
N MET A 76 -3.87 1.89 -6.62
CA MET A 76 -4.19 3.16 -6.01
C MET A 76 -4.43 4.19 -7.10
N TYR A 77 -5.32 5.14 -6.83
CA TYR A 77 -5.61 6.25 -7.73
C TYR A 77 -5.31 7.59 -7.06
N SER A 78 -4.79 8.52 -7.86
CA SER A 78 -4.47 9.90 -7.50
C SER A 78 -4.97 10.84 -8.59
N ASN A 79 -5.60 11.95 -8.17
CA ASN A 79 -6.27 12.92 -9.03
C ASN A 79 -6.03 14.39 -8.60
N LEU A 80 -6.85 15.25 -9.19
CA LEU A 80 -6.59 16.63 -9.60
C LEU A 80 -6.60 17.70 -8.50
N ASP A 81 -7.37 17.50 -7.43
CA ASP A 81 -8.01 18.65 -6.77
C ASP A 81 -7.33 19.16 -5.50
N THR A 82 -6.25 18.52 -5.04
CA THR A 82 -5.80 18.69 -3.64
C THR A 82 -4.31 18.91 -3.43
N SER A 83 -3.45 18.61 -4.41
CA SER A 83 -2.00 18.42 -4.17
C SER A 83 -1.70 17.32 -3.12
N ASP A 84 -2.60 16.35 -2.94
CA ASP A 84 -2.41 15.26 -1.98
C ASP A 84 -1.57 14.13 -2.55
N THR A 85 -0.77 13.51 -1.68
CA THR A 85 -0.01 12.30 -2.01
C THR A 85 -0.82 11.08 -1.62
N SER A 86 -1.12 10.22 -2.58
CA SER A 86 -1.72 8.90 -2.33
C SER A 86 -0.61 7.90 -2.01
N ALA A 87 -0.88 6.91 -1.14
CA ALA A 87 0.02 5.77 -0.94
C ALA A 87 -0.73 4.45 -0.72
N PHE A 88 -0.04 3.32 -0.88
CA PHE A 88 -0.51 2.03 -0.37
C PHE A 88 0.66 1.18 0.08
N THR A 89 0.37 0.23 0.97
CA THR A 89 1.36 -0.75 1.44
C THR A 89 0.82 -2.15 1.25
N THR A 90 1.63 -3.05 0.70
CA THR A 90 1.29 -4.45 0.42
C THR A 90 2.35 -5.36 1.03
N ASN A 91 1.94 -6.30 1.88
CA ASN A 91 2.77 -7.42 2.30
C ASN A 91 2.54 -8.61 1.37
N LEU A 92 3.61 -9.21 0.85
CA LEU A 92 3.60 -10.40 -0.01
C LEU A 92 4.64 -11.41 0.44
N TYR A 93 4.26 -12.69 0.50
CA TYR A 93 5.24 -13.78 0.49
C TYR A 93 5.67 -14.04 -0.96
N LEU A 94 6.96 -13.93 -1.24
CA LEU A 94 7.53 -14.05 -2.58
C LEU A 94 8.57 -15.17 -2.61
N GLN A 95 8.73 -15.77 -3.79
CA GLN A 95 9.76 -16.76 -4.08
C GLN A 95 10.90 -16.12 -4.84
N ALA A 96 12.11 -16.64 -4.67
CA ALA A 96 13.27 -16.22 -5.45
C ALA A 96 12.96 -16.34 -6.96
N GLY A 97 13.22 -15.26 -7.70
CA GLY A 97 12.90 -15.13 -9.12
C GLY A 97 11.56 -14.46 -9.44
N ASP A 98 10.68 -14.21 -8.45
CA ASP A 98 9.51 -13.35 -8.65
C ASP A 98 9.97 -11.92 -9.02
N ALA A 99 9.26 -11.25 -9.93
CA ALA A 99 9.49 -9.86 -10.35
C ALA A 99 8.30 -8.97 -9.96
N ILE A 100 8.59 -7.81 -9.38
CA ILE A 100 7.61 -6.84 -8.88
C ILE A 100 7.87 -5.46 -9.47
N TRP A 101 6.85 -4.81 -10.02
CA TRP A 101 6.97 -3.44 -10.55
C TRP A 101 5.65 -2.68 -10.47
N VAL A 102 5.71 -1.38 -10.79
CA VAL A 102 4.55 -0.49 -10.80
C VAL A 102 4.29 0.02 -12.21
N VAL A 103 3.03 0.03 -12.63
CA VAL A 103 2.58 0.60 -13.90
C VAL A 103 1.54 1.70 -13.67
N ASN A 104 1.33 2.56 -14.68
CA ASN A 104 0.11 3.35 -14.79
C ASN A 104 -1.05 2.43 -15.24
N GLY A 105 -1.77 1.82 -14.31
CA GLY A 105 -2.85 0.86 -14.61
C GLY A 105 -4.19 1.47 -15.03
N GLY A 106 -4.18 2.73 -15.47
CA GLY A 106 -5.33 3.43 -16.05
C GLY A 106 -5.52 3.10 -17.53
N HIS A 107 -6.68 3.49 -18.08
CA HIS A 107 -6.97 3.35 -19.51
C HIS A 107 -6.37 4.47 -20.38
N ASP A 108 -5.99 5.59 -19.74
CA ASP A 108 -5.45 6.77 -20.39
C ASP A 108 -4.03 7.09 -19.91
N SER A 109 -3.37 8.01 -20.60
CA SER A 109 -2.09 8.55 -20.14
C SER A 109 -2.27 9.41 -18.89
N GLY A 110 -1.39 9.23 -17.91
CA GLY A 110 -1.29 10.08 -16.72
C GLY A 110 0.01 10.86 -16.68
N HIS A 111 0.07 11.94 -15.89
CA HIS A 111 1.31 12.68 -15.65
C HIS A 111 1.63 12.68 -14.16
N LEU A 112 2.86 12.34 -13.81
CA LEU A 112 3.34 12.40 -12.43
C LEU A 112 3.64 13.83 -12.02
N HIS A 113 3.31 14.18 -10.79
CA HIS A 113 3.74 15.43 -10.21
C HIS A 113 5.27 15.44 -10.04
N PRO A 114 5.98 16.54 -10.36
CA PRO A 114 7.42 16.65 -10.10
C PRO A 114 7.71 16.71 -8.60
N ASN A 115 9.00 16.61 -8.23
CA ASN A 115 9.46 16.50 -6.83
C ASN A 115 9.12 15.14 -6.22
N ASN A 116 9.93 14.65 -5.29
CA ASN A 116 10.00 13.26 -4.81
C ASN A 116 8.75 12.73 -4.04
N TYR A 117 7.53 13.02 -4.51
CA TYR A 117 6.26 12.47 -4.02
C TYR A 117 5.99 11.06 -4.54
N ASN A 118 6.67 10.67 -5.64
CA ASN A 118 6.45 9.40 -6.31
C ASN A 118 7.59 8.45 -5.97
N CYS A 119 7.41 7.62 -4.94
CA CYS A 119 8.42 6.69 -4.48
C CYS A 119 7.90 5.27 -4.34
N PHE A 120 8.77 4.31 -4.62
CA PHE A 120 8.56 2.89 -4.46
C PHE A 120 9.64 2.34 -3.53
N SER A 121 9.23 1.61 -2.49
CA SER A 121 10.14 1.02 -1.52
C SER A 121 9.75 -0.39 -1.17
N VAL A 122 10.76 -1.20 -0.83
CA VAL A 122 10.57 -2.53 -0.26
C VAL A 122 11.49 -2.75 0.94
N ASN A 123 10.97 -3.49 1.91
CA ASN A 123 11.76 -4.10 2.97
C ASN A 123 11.41 -5.59 3.09
N ASN A 124 12.45 -6.42 3.27
CA ASN A 124 12.29 -7.86 3.53
C ASN A 124 12.45 -8.15 5.03
N SER A 125 11.57 -8.99 5.60
CA SER A 125 11.69 -9.51 6.96
C SER A 125 11.79 -11.04 6.94
N THR A 126 12.71 -11.58 7.76
CA THR A 126 13.00 -13.03 7.80
C THR A 126 12.72 -13.68 9.16
N GLN A 127 12.15 -12.97 10.14
CA GLN A 127 11.86 -13.54 11.47
C GLN A 127 10.45 -13.19 11.98
N HIS A 128 9.80 -14.17 12.61
CA HIS A 128 8.45 -14.11 13.21
C HIS A 128 7.39 -13.46 12.31
N MET A 129 7.10 -14.11 11.17
CA MET A 129 6.18 -13.57 10.16
C MET A 129 4.73 -13.70 10.61
N VAL A 130 4.14 -12.59 11.04
CA VAL A 130 2.68 -12.41 11.11
C VAL A 130 2.36 -11.15 10.35
N ALA A 131 1.61 -11.29 9.25
CA ALA A 131 1.27 -10.17 8.39
C ALA A 131 0.01 -10.48 7.59
N PHE A 132 -0.79 -9.46 7.33
CA PHE A 132 -1.88 -9.57 6.39
C PHE A 132 -1.91 -8.36 5.45
N THR A 133 -2.49 -8.61 4.27
CA THR A 133 -2.93 -7.58 3.33
C THR A 133 -4.28 -8.04 2.82
N ALA A 134 -5.31 -7.22 2.97
CA ALA A 134 -6.64 -7.49 2.44
C ALA A 134 -7.21 -6.22 1.84
N CYS A 135 -8.02 -6.35 0.80
CA CYS A 135 -8.74 -5.25 0.19
C CYS A 135 -10.23 -5.59 0.05
N HIS A 136 -11.03 -4.54 -0.14
CA HIS A 136 -12.45 -4.68 -0.38
C HIS A 136 -12.65 -4.88 -1.89
N SER A 137 -13.26 -5.99 -2.30
CA SER A 137 -13.24 -6.44 -3.70
C SER A 137 -14.14 -5.63 -4.63
N LYS A 138 -15.15 -4.95 -4.08
CA LYS A 138 -16.16 -4.21 -4.83
C LYS A 138 -16.57 -2.96 -4.05
N GLY A 139 -16.86 -1.86 -4.74
CA GLY A 139 -17.46 -0.69 -4.09
C GLY A 139 -18.79 -1.06 -3.42
N SER A 140 -18.97 -0.68 -2.16
CA SER A 140 -20.19 -0.93 -1.41
C SER A 140 -20.49 0.20 -0.43
N THR A 141 -21.76 0.36 -0.06
CA THR A 141 -22.16 1.26 1.01
C THR A 141 -22.00 0.54 2.34
N ILE A 142 -21.12 1.06 3.19
CA ILE A 142 -20.90 0.54 4.54
C ILE A 142 -21.66 1.44 5.53
N GLY A 143 -22.43 0.83 6.42
CA GLY A 143 -23.23 1.55 7.41
C GLY A 143 -22.36 2.29 8.43
N VAL A 144 -22.94 3.31 9.06
CA VAL A 144 -22.27 4.04 10.15
C VAL A 144 -21.98 3.07 11.30
N HIS A 145 -20.72 3.07 11.78
CA HIS A 145 -20.20 2.16 12.80
C HIS A 145 -20.21 0.67 12.42
N GLN A 146 -20.40 0.33 11.14
CA GLN A 146 -20.24 -1.04 10.67
C GLN A 146 -18.76 -1.36 10.48
N THR A 147 -18.34 -2.56 10.87
CA THR A 147 -16.99 -3.07 10.57
C THR A 147 -16.82 -3.24 9.07
N VAL A 148 -15.70 -2.74 8.52
CA VAL A 148 -15.33 -2.92 7.12
C VAL A 148 -14.78 -4.33 6.94
N LEU A 149 -15.47 -5.16 6.14
CA LEU A 149 -14.99 -6.49 5.79
C LEU A 149 -14.15 -6.42 4.51
N TYR A 150 -12.84 -6.62 4.64
CA TYR A 150 -11.95 -6.74 3.47
C TYR A 150 -11.96 -8.20 3.01
N ASP A 151 -12.83 -8.48 2.05
CA ASP A 151 -13.20 -9.82 1.57
C ASP A 151 -12.16 -10.45 0.62
N HIS A 152 -11.28 -9.64 0.03
CA HIS A 152 -10.21 -10.13 -0.82
C HIS A 152 -8.88 -10.13 -0.08
N VAL A 153 -8.48 -11.29 0.42
CA VAL A 153 -7.24 -11.48 1.18
C VAL A 153 -6.08 -11.77 0.23
N ILE A 154 -5.13 -10.83 0.15
CA ILE A 154 -3.91 -10.93 -0.67
C ILE A 154 -2.84 -11.73 0.07
N THR A 155 -2.71 -11.55 1.39
CA THR A 155 -1.76 -12.28 2.25
C THR A 155 -2.32 -12.38 3.66
N ASN A 156 -2.08 -13.50 4.35
CA ASN A 156 -2.50 -13.73 5.75
C ASN A 156 -1.55 -14.70 6.46
N ILE A 157 -0.28 -14.33 6.56
CA ILE A 157 0.74 -15.16 7.20
C ILE A 157 0.49 -15.16 8.72
N GLY A 158 0.46 -16.35 9.30
CA GLY A 158 0.07 -16.55 10.71
C GLY A 158 -1.43 -16.63 10.92
N ASN A 159 -2.26 -16.51 9.86
CA ASN A 159 -3.72 -16.61 9.90
C ASN A 159 -4.37 -15.74 10.99
N ALA A 160 -3.81 -14.56 11.22
CA ALA A 160 -4.24 -13.65 12.28
C ALA A 160 -5.39 -12.73 11.84
N TYR A 161 -5.59 -12.52 10.53
CA TYR A 161 -6.75 -11.79 10.01
C TYR A 161 -7.93 -12.73 9.73
N ASP A 162 -9.12 -12.43 10.23
CA ASP A 162 -10.35 -13.15 9.94
C ASP A 162 -11.27 -12.30 9.05
N VAL A 163 -11.57 -12.82 7.86
CA VAL A 163 -12.38 -12.14 6.85
C VAL A 163 -13.87 -12.04 7.24
N ARG A 164 -14.34 -12.86 8.17
CA ARG A 164 -15.76 -12.97 8.54
C ARG A 164 -16.20 -11.84 9.46
N ASP A 165 -15.29 -11.35 10.28
CA ASP A 165 -15.52 -10.25 11.24
C ASP A 165 -14.66 -9.01 10.93
N GLY A 166 -13.64 -9.13 10.07
CA GLY A 166 -12.75 -8.02 9.70
C GLY A 166 -11.68 -7.73 10.76
N GLU A 167 -11.44 -8.65 11.69
CA GLU A 167 -10.54 -8.47 12.82
C GLU A 167 -9.15 -9.06 12.59
N PHE A 168 -8.14 -8.41 13.15
CA PHE A 168 -6.78 -8.94 13.25
C PHE A 168 -6.49 -9.33 14.70
N ASN A 169 -6.42 -10.64 14.94
CA ASN A 169 -6.16 -11.24 16.24
C ASN A 169 -4.65 -11.39 16.45
N VAL A 170 -4.09 -10.53 17.30
CA VAL A 170 -2.65 -10.50 17.60
C VAL A 170 -2.20 -11.83 18.23
N PRO A 171 -1.37 -12.66 17.55
CA PRO A 171 -1.00 -13.98 18.06
C PRO A 171 0.21 -13.95 19.01
N TYR A 172 1.01 -12.87 18.97
CA TYR A 172 2.22 -12.72 19.79
C TYR A 172 2.33 -11.28 20.30
N ASP A 173 2.91 -11.11 21.48
CA ASP A 173 3.28 -9.78 21.96
C ASP A 173 4.33 -9.16 21.04
N GLY A 174 4.10 -7.92 20.62
CA GLY A 174 5.03 -7.27 19.72
C GLY A 174 4.58 -5.91 19.21
N LEU A 175 5.46 -5.34 18.39
CA LEU A 175 5.22 -4.13 17.64
C LEU A 175 4.53 -4.48 16.32
N TYR A 176 3.36 -3.89 16.06
CA TYR A 176 2.62 -4.08 14.82
C TYR A 176 2.48 -2.75 14.08
N THR A 177 2.60 -2.80 12.75
CA THR A 177 2.39 -1.65 11.87
C THR A 177 1.15 -1.90 11.04
N PHE A 178 0.24 -0.93 11.01
CA PHE A 178 -0.95 -0.99 10.18
C PHE A 178 -0.90 0.14 9.16
N SER A 179 -1.16 -0.20 7.90
CA SER A 179 -1.38 0.75 6.82
C SER A 179 -2.82 0.57 6.36
N ILE A 180 -3.60 1.64 6.39
CA ILE A 180 -5.00 1.62 5.98
C ILE A 180 -5.17 2.66 4.88
N THR A 181 -5.84 2.25 3.80
CA THR A 181 -6.18 3.11 2.67
C THR A 181 -7.68 3.07 2.43
N GLY A 182 -8.25 4.21 2.07
CA GLY A 182 -9.68 4.29 1.74
C GLY A 182 -9.99 5.46 0.83
N MET A 183 -10.91 5.23 -0.10
CA MET A 183 -11.43 6.21 -1.03
C MET A 183 -12.96 6.31 -0.88
N ALA A 184 -13.47 7.52 -0.65
CA ALA A 184 -14.89 7.81 -0.73
C ALA A 184 -15.32 7.85 -2.21
N TYR A 185 -16.48 7.27 -2.51
CA TYR A 185 -17.07 7.29 -3.85
C TYR A 185 -18.59 7.38 -3.74
N GLY A 186 -19.22 8.18 -4.60
CA GLY A 186 -20.67 8.42 -4.58
C GLY A 186 -21.04 9.78 -4.00
N ASN A 187 -21.92 9.80 -2.99
CA ASN A 187 -22.53 11.05 -2.49
C ASN A 187 -22.23 11.34 -1.01
N THR A 188 -21.42 10.51 -0.35
CA THR A 188 -21.11 10.65 1.08
C THR A 188 -19.61 10.51 1.34
N ASP A 189 -19.05 11.43 2.13
CA ASP A 189 -17.68 11.33 2.62
C ASP A 189 -17.50 10.04 3.42
N MET A 190 -16.25 9.56 3.49
CA MET A 190 -15.91 8.35 4.23
C MET A 190 -15.00 8.67 5.41
N TYR A 191 -15.32 8.04 6.54
CA TYR A 191 -14.43 7.98 7.70
C TYR A 191 -14.09 6.53 8.00
N LEU A 192 -12.81 6.17 7.92
CA LEU A 192 -12.33 4.87 8.36
C LEU A 192 -11.73 5.00 9.75
N THR A 193 -12.20 4.19 10.70
CA THR A 193 -11.74 4.24 12.09
C THR A 193 -11.06 2.92 12.46
N LEU A 194 -9.83 3.02 12.95
CA LEU A 194 -9.12 1.88 13.53
C LEU A 194 -9.42 1.80 15.02
N PHE A 195 -9.77 0.60 15.46
CA PHE A 195 -9.99 0.26 16.86
C PHE A 195 -8.97 -0.77 17.34
N LYS A 196 -8.66 -0.75 18.63
CA LYS A 196 -7.95 -1.80 19.35
C LYS A 196 -8.78 -2.23 20.53
N ASN A 197 -9.28 -3.47 20.52
CA ASN A 197 -10.11 -4.03 21.60
C ASN A 197 -11.27 -3.09 21.97
N GLY A 198 -11.96 -2.54 20.97
CA GLY A 198 -13.05 -1.58 21.14
C GLY A 198 -12.62 -0.14 21.49
N VAL A 199 -11.34 0.12 21.76
CA VAL A 199 -10.81 1.46 22.03
C VAL A 199 -10.45 2.16 20.74
N TYR A 200 -10.94 3.39 20.56
CA TYR A 200 -10.58 4.25 19.42
C TYR A 200 -9.07 4.46 19.37
N VAL A 201 -8.48 4.20 18.20
CA VAL A 201 -7.05 4.43 17.95
C VAL A 201 -6.86 5.61 17.01
N GLN A 202 -7.56 5.60 15.88
CA GLN A 202 -7.41 6.63 14.86
C GLN A 202 -8.59 6.68 13.89
N LYS A 203 -8.79 7.84 13.26
CA LYS A 203 -9.68 8.07 12.12
C LYS A 203 -8.92 8.57 10.89
N LEU A 204 -9.28 8.07 9.72
CA LEU A 204 -8.94 8.60 8.39
C LEU A 204 -10.19 9.24 7.79
N TYR A 205 -10.00 10.26 6.98
CA TYR A 205 -11.06 10.98 6.27
C TYR A 205 -10.77 10.98 4.77
N SER A 206 -11.78 10.69 3.96
CA SER A 206 -11.76 10.82 2.51
C SER A 206 -13.03 11.56 2.07
N ASN A 207 -12.87 12.62 1.29
CA ASN A 207 -13.94 13.48 0.81
C ASN A 207 -14.41 13.03 -0.59
N ILE A 208 -15.70 13.16 -0.91
CA ILE A 208 -16.26 12.78 -2.23
C ILE A 208 -15.67 13.58 -3.39
N GLY A 209 -15.43 14.88 -3.19
CA GLY A 209 -14.86 15.78 -4.19
C GLY A 209 -13.42 15.43 -4.53
N ASN A 210 -12.76 14.64 -3.68
CA ASN A 210 -11.38 14.22 -3.83
C ASN A 210 -11.36 12.70 -3.91
N ALA A 211 -11.54 12.15 -5.12
CA ALA A 211 -11.46 10.72 -5.36
C ALA A 211 -10.06 10.13 -5.12
N ASP A 212 -9.16 10.83 -4.42
CA ASP A 212 -7.86 10.33 -4.00
C ASP A 212 -7.96 9.18 -3.01
N SER A 213 -7.05 8.21 -3.18
CA SER A 213 -6.84 7.17 -2.17
C SER A 213 -6.07 7.74 -0.98
N SER A 214 -6.80 8.20 0.04
CA SER A 214 -6.16 8.60 1.30
C SER A 214 -5.46 7.38 1.92
N SER A 215 -4.22 7.59 2.34
CA SER A 215 -3.39 6.53 2.89
C SER A 215 -2.66 7.01 4.12
N LEU A 216 -2.52 6.12 5.09
CA LEU A 216 -1.74 6.43 6.26
C LEU A 216 -1.05 5.16 6.74
N LEU A 217 0.29 5.19 6.71
CA LEU A 217 1.13 4.22 7.38
C LEU A 217 1.33 4.71 8.82
N ARG A 218 0.86 3.95 9.82
CA ARG A 218 1.22 4.20 11.22
C ARG A 218 1.83 2.98 11.88
N ILE A 219 2.97 3.25 12.50
CA ILE A 219 3.67 2.34 13.39
C ILE A 219 2.99 2.45 14.77
N PHE A 220 2.38 1.38 15.25
CA PHE A 220 1.80 1.36 16.59
C PHE A 220 2.76 0.70 17.57
N ILE A 221 3.47 1.51 18.38
CA ILE A 221 4.25 1.03 19.52
C ILE A 221 3.30 0.56 20.62
N PHE A 222 3.07 -0.75 20.70
CA PHE A 222 2.55 -1.38 21.90
C PHE A 222 3.67 -2.17 22.57
N LYS A 223 4.27 -1.59 23.62
CA LYS A 223 5.02 -2.37 24.59
C LYS A 223 4.01 -2.99 25.55
N LEU A 224 3.61 -4.24 25.33
CA LEU A 224 2.95 -4.99 26.40
C LEU A 224 4.06 -5.37 27.41
N VAL A 225 4.22 -4.56 28.45
CA VAL A 225 4.96 -5.01 29.63
C VAL A 225 4.00 -5.89 30.41
N MET A 226 4.03 -7.20 30.17
CA MET A 226 3.47 -8.13 31.15
C MET A 226 4.32 -8.02 32.41
N LYS A 227 3.80 -7.33 33.43
CA LYS A 227 4.28 -7.50 34.80
C LYS A 227 3.71 -8.83 35.29
N PHE A 228 4.56 -9.84 35.39
CA PHE A 228 4.26 -11.00 36.21
C PHE A 228 4.32 -10.56 37.67
N GLY A 229 3.18 -10.64 38.36
CA GLY A 229 3.08 -10.68 39.81
C GLY A 229 2.72 -12.09 40.23
#